data_AF-A0A4W3GY11-F1
#
_entry.id   AF-A0A4W3GY11-F1
#
_cell.length_a   1.000
_cell.length_b   1.000
_cell.length_c   1.000
_cell.angle_alpha   90.00
_cell.angle_beta   90.00
_cell.angle_gamma   90.00
#
_symmetry.space_group_name_H-M   'P 1'
#
loop_
_entity.id
_entity.type
_entity.pdbx_description
1 polymer ?
#
loop_
_entity_poly.entity_id
_entity_poly.type
_entity_poly.pdbx_seq_one_letter_code
_entity_poly.pdbx_strand_id
1 'polypeptide(L)'
;VEEKQRLETTEWENLEREVRELKLENAELRESLGERAEAEPGGRGGESGNQGPPVPQVLPEPEGRPREMEQELQAQGLREELARERLEAEGLSSELEELLGRVSRLETDKRQLERDVERLSGLRSRLQGLESERDLLEQERVQLRATLDLQEADILAKAQLEMDKRELESEVGQLRRTLDLQKSSLRRAGDLESTLRGAQEESGRLARELESGRRRVRELEEEAEEGEAEAERLRRSLEEQKVSIGRLELARAAVEAELERGEKDNRRLAKENRRLHQQAELRESALDAHILRVTGLEQDNRQLSLELSRAQADSSLARELDAENVRLSQQLTEDRRTSSSLRDELSSERLTNLALNGDLERLRRELHRQSLRVQSESDHRSGAESSGAIGEEPPGKPPTERKAAEGRESGEERGKVGEEGREGMSHRLIEVERKNERLLAENEALSGRLRWAEGQSGALQGQVMVLQKHSLTLQEQVVNTQSLNASLQVSVWGEGRARGPQWRSAAGGLEAEKKTLGKEREALRARHEALTTDHQRLGILHERQEAELETLVQKYSRLKSSFRAMELDTRDLDTRSAPRTTAPPQHQGCTI
;
A
#
# COMPACT_ATOMS: atom_id res chain seq x y z
N VAL A 1 -77.01 -30.86 14.65
CA VAL A 1 -78.16 -30.29 13.90
C VAL A 1 -79.18 -31.38 13.61
N GLU A 2 -78.83 -32.41 12.84
CA GLU A 2 -79.78 -33.50 12.51
C GLU A 2 -80.44 -34.16 13.74
N GLU A 3 -79.71 -34.41 14.83
CA GLU A 3 -80.31 -34.95 16.06
C GLU A 3 -81.35 -34.02 16.69
N LYS A 4 -81.13 -32.69 16.63
CA LYS A 4 -82.10 -31.70 17.11
C LYS A 4 -83.36 -31.71 16.24
N GLN A 5 -83.20 -31.79 14.92
CA GLN A 5 -84.31 -31.94 13.99
C GLN A 5 -85.07 -33.26 14.18
N ARG A 6 -84.37 -34.37 14.47
CA ARG A 6 -85.00 -35.67 14.79
C ARG A 6 -85.81 -35.59 16.08
N LEU A 7 -85.24 -35.01 17.13
CA LEU A 7 -85.96 -34.78 18.40
C LEU A 7 -87.19 -33.91 18.17
N GLU A 8 -87.04 -32.76 17.50
CA GLU A 8 -88.15 -31.86 17.13
C GLU A 8 -89.25 -32.58 16.32
N THR A 9 -88.90 -33.48 15.38
CA THR A 9 -89.90 -34.30 14.67
C THR A 9 -90.57 -35.33 15.56
N THR A 10 -89.85 -36.01 16.46
CA THR A 10 -90.45 -37.00 17.38
C THR A 10 -91.31 -36.34 18.46
N GLU A 11 -90.96 -35.13 18.89
CA GLU A 11 -91.78 -34.30 19.78
C GLU A 11 -93.05 -33.85 19.07
N TRP A 12 -92.96 -33.42 17.80
CA TRP A 12 -94.14 -33.14 16.97
C TRP A 12 -95.02 -34.38 16.77
N GLU A 13 -94.47 -35.55 16.43
CA GLU A 13 -95.24 -36.79 16.27
C GLU A 13 -95.86 -37.29 17.59
N ASN A 14 -95.25 -37.00 18.73
CA ASN A 14 -95.82 -37.28 20.05
C ASN A 14 -96.98 -36.33 20.36
N LEU A 15 -96.78 -35.01 20.22
CA LEU A 15 -97.83 -34.00 20.39
C LEU A 15 -99.00 -34.22 19.42
N GLU A 16 -98.73 -34.65 18.18
CA GLU A 16 -99.78 -34.97 17.21
C GLU A 16 -100.46 -36.32 17.49
N ARG A 17 -99.90 -37.18 18.35
CA ARG A 17 -100.60 -38.34 18.94
C ARG A 17 -101.44 -37.94 20.14
N GLU A 18 -100.90 -37.17 21.10
CA GLU A 18 -101.68 -36.62 22.21
C GLU A 18 -102.87 -35.79 21.71
N VAL A 19 -102.69 -34.95 20.68
CA VAL A 19 -103.78 -34.17 20.06
C VAL A 19 -104.79 -35.04 19.29
N ARG A 20 -104.47 -36.30 18.95
CA ARG A 20 -105.44 -37.27 18.40
C ARG A 20 -106.15 -38.04 19.52
N GLU A 21 -105.43 -38.44 20.57
CA GLU A 21 -105.98 -39.11 21.75
C GLU A 21 -106.92 -38.17 22.53
N LEU A 22 -106.50 -36.93 22.81
CA LEU A 22 -107.36 -35.87 23.38
C LEU A 22 -108.57 -35.52 22.50
N LYS A 23 -108.52 -35.77 21.18
CA LYS A 23 -109.68 -35.61 20.27
C LYS A 23 -110.62 -36.82 20.29
N LEU A 24 -110.12 -38.01 20.59
CA LEU A 24 -110.94 -39.20 20.87
C LEU A 24 -111.60 -39.07 22.24
N GLU A 25 -110.86 -38.68 23.29
CA GLU A 25 -111.43 -38.35 24.60
C GLU A 25 -112.45 -37.20 24.50
N ASN A 26 -112.20 -36.14 23.71
CA ASN A 26 -113.20 -35.09 23.47
C ASN A 26 -114.40 -35.53 22.60
N ALA A 27 -114.33 -36.68 21.92
CA ALA A 27 -115.50 -37.28 21.28
C ALA A 27 -116.29 -38.10 22.29
N GLU A 28 -115.63 -38.97 23.06
CA GLU A 28 -116.25 -39.79 24.11
C GLU A 28 -116.87 -38.93 25.23
N LEU A 29 -116.24 -37.81 25.61
CA LEU A 29 -116.78 -36.82 26.54
C LEU A 29 -117.94 -35.98 25.96
N ARG A 30 -118.20 -36.04 24.65
CA ARG A 30 -119.35 -35.41 23.99
C ARG A 30 -120.54 -36.37 23.79
N GLU A 31 -120.31 -37.67 23.94
CA GLU A 31 -121.38 -38.69 23.87
C GLU A 31 -121.80 -39.21 25.27
N SER A 32 -121.07 -38.84 26.33
CA SER A 32 -121.26 -39.37 27.71
C SER A 32 -121.83 -38.40 28.76
N LEU A 33 -122.23 -37.17 28.38
CA LEU A 33 -122.97 -36.25 29.28
C LEU A 33 -124.25 -35.70 28.63
N GLY A 34 -125.17 -36.62 28.34
CA GLY A 34 -126.60 -36.32 28.15
C GLY A 34 -127.37 -36.05 29.46
N GLU A 35 -126.70 -35.96 30.62
CA GLU A 35 -127.35 -35.79 31.93
C GLU A 35 -126.42 -35.12 32.97
N ARG A 36 -126.78 -33.90 33.40
CA ARG A 36 -126.58 -33.34 34.76
C ARG A 36 -127.74 -32.37 35.00
N ALA A 37 -128.67 -32.54 35.94
CA ALA A 37 -128.63 -33.15 37.28
C ALA A 37 -127.88 -32.31 38.32
N GLU A 38 -128.58 -31.30 38.85
CA GLU A 38 -128.47 -30.82 40.23
C GLU A 38 -129.88 -30.82 40.85
N ALA A 39 -129.97 -30.91 42.19
CA ALA A 39 -131.21 -31.32 42.87
C ALA A 39 -131.59 -30.41 44.05
N GLU A 40 -132.90 -30.38 44.32
CA GLU A 40 -133.60 -30.28 45.64
C GLU A 40 -132.97 -29.53 46.84
N PRO A 41 -133.76 -28.74 47.60
CA PRO A 41 -134.97 -29.30 48.24
C PRO A 41 -136.20 -28.40 48.51
N GLY A 42 -137.35 -29.07 48.64
CA GLY A 42 -138.31 -28.93 49.75
C GLY A 42 -139.01 -27.58 50.03
N GLY A 43 -140.31 -27.48 49.67
CA GLY A 43 -141.21 -26.44 50.20
C GLY A 43 -142.67 -26.59 49.77
N ARG A 44 -143.56 -27.06 50.66
CA ARG A 44 -145.03 -27.00 50.52
C ARG A 44 -145.49 -25.58 50.89
N GLY A 45 -146.61 -24.99 50.45
CA GLY A 45 -147.76 -25.32 49.58
C GLY A 45 -148.69 -24.07 49.59
N GLY A 46 -149.92 -24.02 49.07
CA GLY A 46 -150.68 -24.98 48.27
C GLY A 46 -152.20 -24.71 48.35
N GLU A 47 -152.84 -24.33 47.24
CA GLU A 47 -154.29 -24.08 47.07
C GLU A 47 -154.70 -24.49 45.65
N SER A 48 -155.93 -24.94 45.35
CA SER A 48 -157.15 -25.05 46.18
C SER A 48 -157.54 -26.51 46.53
N GLY A 49 -158.67 -26.71 47.23
CA GLY A 49 -159.13 -28.00 47.80
C GLY A 49 -159.41 -29.16 46.83
N ASN A 50 -159.44 -30.44 47.25
CA ASN A 50 -160.14 -31.06 48.40
C ASN A 50 -161.67 -31.06 48.18
N GLN A 51 -162.45 -32.16 48.22
CA GLN A 51 -162.55 -33.26 49.22
C GLN A 51 -162.53 -34.66 48.54
N GLY A 52 -162.44 -35.83 49.19
CA GLY A 52 -162.35 -36.17 50.63
C GLY A 52 -163.38 -37.23 51.10
N PRO A 53 -163.00 -38.48 51.45
CA PRO A 53 -163.88 -39.50 52.07
C PRO A 53 -163.56 -39.76 53.57
N PRO A 54 -164.56 -39.87 54.46
CA PRO A 54 -164.86 -41.17 55.11
C PRO A 54 -166.37 -41.36 55.46
N VAL A 55 -166.78 -42.51 56.03
CA VAL A 55 -168.23 -42.92 56.10
C VAL A 55 -168.73 -43.27 57.53
N PRO A 56 -169.85 -42.69 58.02
CA PRO A 56 -170.51 -43.02 59.30
C PRO A 56 -171.38 -44.30 59.25
N GLN A 57 -171.70 -44.90 60.40
CA GLN A 57 -171.90 -46.36 60.48
C GLN A 57 -172.83 -46.91 61.59
N VAL A 58 -173.53 -48.01 61.24
CA VAL A 58 -173.98 -49.18 62.07
C VAL A 58 -175.12 -49.04 63.11
N LEU A 59 -176.35 -49.39 62.65
CA LEU A 59 -177.39 -50.26 63.28
C LEU A 59 -178.06 -49.82 64.62
N PRO A 60 -179.23 -50.41 65.05
CA PRO A 60 -180.00 -51.53 64.48
C PRO A 60 -181.51 -51.30 64.24
N GLU A 61 -182.17 -52.37 63.78
CA GLU A 61 -183.63 -52.65 63.77
C GLU A 61 -184.15 -53.02 65.21
N PRO A 62 -185.41 -53.45 65.50
CA PRO A 62 -186.55 -53.76 64.61
C PRO A 62 -187.98 -53.36 65.10
N GLU A 63 -188.98 -53.65 64.23
CA GLU A 63 -190.39 -54.08 64.46
C GLU A 63 -191.22 -53.62 65.69
N GLY A 64 -192.50 -53.24 65.50
CA GLY A 64 -193.37 -52.77 66.60
C GLY A 64 -194.90 -52.79 66.38
N ARG A 65 -195.53 -51.60 66.22
CA ARG A 65 -196.99 -51.27 66.39
C ARG A 65 -197.43 -51.19 67.88
N PRO A 66 -198.55 -50.51 68.23
CA PRO A 66 -198.74 -49.06 68.05
C PRO A 66 -199.38 -48.33 69.29
N ARG A 67 -198.97 -47.07 69.56
CA ARG A 67 -199.74 -45.96 70.18
C ARG A 67 -198.88 -44.66 70.23
N GLU A 68 -199.43 -43.53 70.65
CA GLU A 68 -199.11 -42.20 70.07
C GLU A 68 -198.48 -41.14 71.01
N MET A 69 -197.76 -40.17 70.39
CA MET A 69 -197.28 -38.85 70.87
C MET A 69 -196.05 -38.73 71.82
N GLU A 70 -194.85 -38.57 71.23
CA GLU A 70 -193.64 -37.95 71.82
C GLU A 70 -192.78 -37.28 70.70
N GLN A 71 -192.51 -35.96 70.68
CA GLN A 71 -191.64 -35.33 69.63
C GLN A 71 -190.81 -34.04 69.95
N GLU A 72 -191.12 -33.19 70.93
CA GLU A 72 -190.73 -31.74 70.83
C GLU A 72 -189.33 -31.28 71.30
N LEU A 73 -188.48 -32.09 71.97
CA LEU A 73 -187.32 -31.55 72.74
C LEU A 73 -185.93 -31.59 72.08
N GLN A 74 -185.74 -32.19 70.90
CA GLN A 74 -184.38 -32.43 70.35
C GLN A 74 -183.71 -31.22 69.63
N ALA A 75 -184.42 -30.11 69.45
CA ALA A 75 -184.05 -29.10 68.43
C ALA A 75 -182.94 -28.08 68.80
N GLN A 76 -182.36 -28.10 70.00
CA GLN A 76 -181.50 -27.01 70.48
C GLN A 76 -180.00 -27.16 70.20
N GLY A 77 -179.44 -28.38 70.18
CA GLY A 77 -177.98 -28.60 70.17
C GLY A 77 -177.25 -28.12 68.91
N LEU A 78 -177.86 -28.26 67.73
CA LEU A 78 -177.22 -28.05 66.41
C LEU A 78 -176.81 -26.60 66.09
N ARG A 79 -177.12 -25.63 66.96
CA ARG A 79 -176.87 -24.19 66.68
C ARG A 79 -175.47 -23.71 67.04
N GLU A 80 -174.78 -24.38 67.95
CA GLU A 80 -173.45 -23.94 68.41
C GLU A 80 -172.31 -24.41 67.50
N GLU A 81 -172.53 -25.46 66.71
CA GLU A 81 -171.53 -26.04 65.79
C GLU A 81 -171.34 -25.15 64.56
N LEU A 82 -172.45 -24.75 63.92
CA LEU A 82 -172.51 -23.80 62.79
C LEU A 82 -171.89 -22.41 63.07
N ALA A 83 -171.65 -22.07 64.35
CA ALA A 83 -170.99 -20.83 64.73
C ALA A 83 -169.45 -20.94 64.69
N ARG A 84 -168.89 -22.15 64.86
CA ARG A 84 -167.44 -22.41 64.82
C ARG A 84 -166.93 -22.44 63.38
N GLU A 85 -167.62 -23.19 62.52
CA GLU A 85 -167.30 -23.32 61.08
C GLU A 85 -167.19 -21.97 60.35
N ARG A 86 -167.94 -20.95 60.78
CA ARG A 86 -167.88 -19.59 60.21
C ARG A 86 -166.60 -18.84 60.56
N LEU A 87 -166.17 -18.91 61.82
CA LEU A 87 -164.92 -18.29 62.26
C LEU A 87 -163.70 -18.99 61.63
N GLU A 88 -163.79 -20.30 61.43
CA GLU A 88 -162.82 -21.09 60.68
C GLU A 88 -162.77 -20.66 59.19
N ALA A 89 -163.93 -20.48 58.55
CA ALA A 89 -164.01 -20.01 57.16
C ALA A 89 -163.51 -18.56 56.97
N GLU A 90 -163.79 -17.66 57.92
CA GLU A 90 -163.26 -16.28 57.89
C GLU A 90 -161.73 -16.27 58.08
N GLY A 91 -161.20 -17.09 58.99
CA GLY A 91 -159.75 -17.30 59.15
C GLY A 91 -159.09 -17.80 57.86
N LEU A 92 -159.62 -18.87 57.26
CA LEU A 92 -159.16 -19.39 55.97
C LEU A 92 -159.22 -18.36 54.83
N SER A 93 -160.20 -17.44 54.85
CA SER A 93 -160.28 -16.36 53.85
C SER A 93 -159.19 -15.29 54.03
N SER A 94 -158.80 -15.00 55.27
CA SER A 94 -157.67 -14.10 55.57
C SER A 94 -156.32 -14.76 55.21
N GLU A 95 -156.19 -16.07 55.44
CA GLU A 95 -155.01 -16.84 55.02
C GLU A 95 -154.87 -16.84 53.49
N LEU A 96 -155.97 -17.04 52.75
CA LEU A 96 -156.05 -16.92 51.29
C LEU A 96 -155.58 -15.54 50.78
N GLU A 97 -156.04 -14.44 51.38
CA GLU A 97 -155.62 -13.10 50.95
C GLU A 97 -154.13 -12.81 51.27
N GLU A 98 -153.62 -13.26 52.42
CA GLU A 98 -152.18 -13.17 52.72
C GLU A 98 -151.34 -14.04 51.77
N LEU A 99 -151.81 -15.24 51.41
CA LEU A 99 -151.15 -16.12 50.44
C LEU A 99 -151.15 -15.54 49.04
N LEU A 100 -152.26 -14.97 48.55
CA LEU A 100 -152.32 -14.26 47.26
C LEU A 100 -151.45 -13.00 47.25
N GLY A 101 -151.42 -12.25 48.35
CA GLY A 101 -150.52 -11.10 48.53
C GLY A 101 -149.05 -11.51 48.53
N ARG A 102 -148.72 -12.65 49.15
CA ARG A 102 -147.38 -13.27 49.17
C ARG A 102 -146.97 -13.79 47.79
N VAL A 103 -147.86 -14.47 47.07
CA VAL A 103 -147.64 -14.92 45.68
C VAL A 103 -147.36 -13.71 44.77
N SER A 104 -148.16 -12.65 44.89
CA SER A 104 -147.98 -11.42 44.10
C SER A 104 -146.61 -10.76 44.32
N ARG A 105 -146.13 -10.74 45.58
CA ARG A 105 -144.77 -10.27 45.93
C ARG A 105 -143.69 -11.20 45.34
N LEU A 106 -143.85 -12.51 45.49
CA LEU A 106 -142.95 -13.51 44.91
C LEU A 106 -142.89 -13.43 43.38
N GLU A 107 -143.98 -13.05 42.70
CA GLU A 107 -143.92 -12.78 41.26
C GLU A 107 -143.17 -11.49 40.92
N THR A 108 -143.31 -10.41 41.70
CA THR A 108 -142.52 -9.19 41.46
C THR A 108 -141.03 -9.43 41.75
N ASP A 109 -140.73 -10.21 42.78
CA ASP A 109 -139.37 -10.61 43.15
C ASP A 109 -138.78 -11.52 42.07
N LYS A 110 -139.54 -12.52 41.57
CA LYS A 110 -139.15 -13.35 40.42
C LYS A 110 -138.86 -12.50 39.19
N ARG A 111 -139.76 -11.59 38.79
CA ARG A 111 -139.56 -10.69 37.64
C ARG A 111 -138.38 -9.74 37.83
N GLN A 112 -137.98 -9.46 39.07
CA GLN A 112 -136.79 -8.67 39.36
C GLN A 112 -135.52 -9.52 39.28
N LEU A 113 -135.53 -10.72 39.86
CA LEU A 113 -134.46 -11.72 39.73
C LEU A 113 -134.20 -12.10 38.25
N GLU A 114 -135.24 -12.23 37.42
CA GLU A 114 -135.10 -12.48 35.98
C GLU A 114 -134.31 -11.36 35.29
N ARG A 115 -134.66 -10.08 35.54
CA ARG A 115 -133.91 -8.92 35.01
C ARG A 115 -132.48 -8.85 35.57
N ASP A 116 -132.29 -9.22 36.83
CA ASP A 116 -130.97 -9.20 37.44
C ASP A 116 -130.08 -10.36 36.94
N VAL A 117 -130.66 -11.51 36.59
CA VAL A 117 -130.00 -12.58 35.83
C VAL A 117 -129.66 -12.13 34.40
N GLU A 118 -130.56 -11.44 33.70
CA GLU A 118 -130.26 -10.86 32.38
C GLU A 118 -129.08 -9.86 32.47
N ARG A 119 -129.13 -8.93 33.45
CA ARG A 119 -128.04 -7.98 33.74
C ARG A 119 -126.73 -8.70 34.05
N LEU A 120 -126.75 -9.71 34.91
CA LEU A 120 -125.57 -10.51 35.26
C LEU A 120 -125.04 -11.30 34.05
N SER A 121 -125.90 -11.79 33.15
CA SER A 121 -125.47 -12.48 31.92
C SER A 121 -124.82 -11.53 30.91
N GLY A 122 -125.34 -10.30 30.77
CA GLY A 122 -124.72 -9.24 29.96
C GLY A 122 -123.40 -8.75 30.55
N LEU A 123 -123.33 -8.58 31.88
CA LEU A 123 -122.09 -8.27 32.59
C LEU A 123 -121.06 -9.39 32.46
N ARG A 124 -121.47 -10.66 32.57
CA ARG A 124 -120.59 -11.84 32.35
C ARG A 124 -120.06 -11.91 30.93
N SER A 125 -120.90 -11.64 29.93
CA SER A 125 -120.47 -11.61 28.52
C SER A 125 -119.48 -10.46 28.26
N ARG A 126 -119.69 -9.31 28.90
CA ARG A 126 -118.75 -8.17 28.85
C ARG A 126 -117.45 -8.45 29.60
N LEU A 127 -117.51 -9.15 30.74
CA LEU A 127 -116.33 -9.62 31.48
C LEU A 127 -115.50 -10.54 30.58
N GLN A 128 -116.12 -11.56 29.99
CA GLN A 128 -115.46 -12.51 29.09
C GLN A 128 -114.82 -11.83 27.87
N GLY A 129 -115.45 -10.79 27.32
CA GLY A 129 -114.84 -9.94 26.29
C GLY A 129 -113.57 -9.25 26.79
N LEU A 130 -113.65 -8.55 27.92
CA LEU A 130 -112.51 -7.86 28.55
C LEU A 130 -111.40 -8.82 29.01
N GLU A 131 -111.73 -10.07 29.37
CA GLU A 131 -110.77 -11.12 29.67
C GLU A 131 -110.04 -11.57 28.40
N SER A 132 -110.73 -11.74 27.28
CA SER A 132 -110.08 -12.05 26.00
C SER A 132 -109.23 -10.89 25.46
N GLU A 133 -109.66 -9.64 25.66
CA GLU A 133 -108.86 -8.44 25.35
C GLU A 133 -107.61 -8.35 26.23
N ARG A 134 -107.74 -8.62 27.55
CA ARG A 134 -106.59 -8.74 28.47
C ARG A 134 -105.62 -9.81 27.95
N ASP A 135 -106.10 -11.00 27.63
CA ASP A 135 -105.22 -12.13 27.28
C ASP A 135 -104.48 -11.90 25.95
N LEU A 136 -105.07 -11.16 25.01
CA LEU A 136 -104.39 -10.66 23.81
C LEU A 136 -103.35 -9.59 24.15
N LEU A 137 -103.69 -8.58 24.95
CA LEU A 137 -102.76 -7.54 25.40
C LEU A 137 -101.61 -8.11 26.23
N GLU A 138 -101.81 -9.20 26.97
CA GLU A 138 -100.76 -9.89 27.70
C GLU A 138 -99.83 -10.68 26.77
N GLN A 139 -100.35 -11.29 25.70
CA GLN A 139 -99.54 -11.89 24.64
C GLN A 139 -98.70 -10.83 23.90
N GLU A 140 -99.31 -9.72 23.48
CA GLU A 140 -98.60 -8.59 22.86
C GLU A 140 -97.53 -8.02 23.80
N ARG A 141 -97.83 -7.84 25.09
CA ARG A 141 -96.86 -7.39 26.10
C ARG A 141 -95.69 -8.36 26.29
N VAL A 142 -95.92 -9.67 26.17
CA VAL A 142 -94.85 -10.69 26.23
C VAL A 142 -94.01 -10.69 24.95
N GLN A 143 -94.63 -10.57 23.77
CA GLN A 143 -93.92 -10.45 22.49
C GLN A 143 -93.06 -9.17 22.44
N LEU A 144 -93.62 -8.03 22.86
CA LEU A 144 -92.90 -6.75 22.92
C LEU A 144 -91.71 -6.81 23.89
N ARG A 145 -91.85 -7.48 25.03
CA ARG A 145 -90.72 -7.76 25.94
C ARG A 145 -89.64 -8.59 25.26
N ALA A 146 -89.99 -9.72 24.67
CA ALA A 146 -89.03 -10.56 23.96
C ALA A 146 -88.31 -9.81 22.81
N THR A 147 -88.98 -8.89 22.12
CA THR A 147 -88.32 -8.03 21.11
C THR A 147 -87.43 -6.94 21.72
N LEU A 148 -87.74 -6.43 22.91
CA LEU A 148 -86.88 -5.50 23.64
C LEU A 148 -85.65 -6.22 24.20
N ASP A 149 -85.83 -7.40 24.81
CA ASP A 149 -84.74 -8.24 25.33
C ASP A 149 -83.72 -8.58 24.21
N LEU A 150 -84.21 -8.87 23.00
CA LEU A 150 -83.38 -9.07 21.81
C LEU A 150 -82.69 -7.78 21.33
N GLN A 151 -83.38 -6.63 21.35
CA GLN A 151 -82.78 -5.35 20.97
C GLN A 151 -81.71 -4.89 21.98
N GLU A 152 -81.90 -5.14 23.27
CA GLU A 152 -80.88 -4.90 24.30
C GLU A 152 -79.66 -5.81 24.10
N ALA A 153 -79.86 -7.09 23.76
CA ALA A 153 -78.78 -8.00 23.39
C ALA A 153 -78.03 -7.54 22.12
N ASP A 154 -78.73 -7.11 21.07
CA ASP A 154 -78.14 -6.56 19.84
C ASP A 154 -77.34 -5.26 20.11
N ILE A 155 -77.84 -4.38 20.98
CA ILE A 155 -77.15 -3.15 21.40
C ILE A 155 -75.86 -3.50 22.15
N LEU A 156 -75.88 -4.47 23.06
CA LEU A 156 -74.70 -4.93 23.80
C LEU A 156 -73.67 -5.61 22.87
N ALA A 157 -74.13 -6.49 21.97
CA ALA A 157 -73.27 -7.14 20.98
C ALA A 157 -72.61 -6.13 20.03
N LYS A 158 -73.38 -5.12 19.57
CA LYS A 158 -72.85 -4.01 18.77
C LYS A 158 -71.86 -3.15 19.54
N ALA A 159 -72.11 -2.87 20.82
CA ALA A 159 -71.19 -2.10 21.66
C ALA A 159 -69.85 -2.83 21.83
N GLN A 160 -69.88 -4.15 22.05
CA GLN A 160 -68.67 -4.99 22.10
C GLN A 160 -67.92 -4.98 20.76
N LEU A 161 -68.60 -5.24 19.64
CA LEU A 161 -67.98 -5.21 18.31
C LEU A 161 -67.39 -3.83 17.96
N GLU A 162 -67.98 -2.73 18.45
CA GLU A 162 -67.38 -1.40 18.31
C GLU A 162 -66.17 -1.18 19.24
N MET A 163 -66.07 -1.86 20.38
CA MET A 163 -64.85 -1.88 21.20
C MET A 163 -63.74 -2.70 20.53
N ASP A 164 -64.03 -3.96 20.17
CA ASP A 164 -63.10 -4.87 19.47
C ASP A 164 -62.53 -4.19 18.21
N LYS A 165 -63.39 -3.50 17.45
CA LYS A 165 -62.97 -2.73 16.27
C LYS A 165 -62.00 -1.59 16.62
N ARG A 166 -62.26 -0.81 17.68
CA ARG A 166 -61.37 0.28 18.12
C ARG A 166 -60.02 -0.25 18.58
N GLU A 167 -60.01 -1.41 19.25
CA GLU A 167 -58.80 -2.10 19.68
C GLU A 167 -57.97 -2.56 18.47
N LEU A 168 -58.59 -3.27 17.52
CA LEU A 168 -57.95 -3.69 16.25
C LEU A 168 -57.46 -2.51 15.40
N GLU A 169 -58.22 -1.41 15.31
CA GLU A 169 -57.77 -0.18 14.64
C GLU A 169 -56.55 0.43 15.35
N SER A 170 -56.47 0.34 16.68
CA SER A 170 -55.31 0.76 17.46
C SER A 170 -54.10 -0.14 17.24
N GLU A 171 -54.28 -1.46 17.16
CA GLU A 171 -53.21 -2.43 16.88
C GLU A 171 -52.65 -2.26 15.48
N VAL A 172 -53.52 -2.13 14.46
CA VAL A 172 -53.11 -1.81 13.09
C VAL A 172 -52.36 -0.47 13.04
N GLY A 173 -52.78 0.51 13.84
CA GLY A 173 -52.06 1.77 14.03
C GLY A 173 -50.65 1.59 14.64
N GLN A 174 -50.51 0.72 15.65
CA GLN A 174 -49.22 0.38 16.27
C GLN A 174 -48.30 -0.40 15.31
N LEU A 175 -48.82 -1.43 14.64
CA LEU A 175 -48.09 -2.24 13.68
C LEU A 175 -47.59 -1.45 12.47
N ARG A 176 -48.35 -0.44 12.01
CA ARG A 176 -47.86 0.50 10.98
C ARG A 176 -46.67 1.33 11.48
N ARG A 177 -46.74 1.85 12.72
CA ARG A 177 -45.63 2.62 13.32
C ARG A 177 -44.37 1.77 13.50
N THR A 178 -44.48 0.53 13.98
CA THR A 178 -43.31 -0.36 14.14
C THR A 178 -42.73 -0.78 12.79
N LEU A 179 -43.58 -1.06 11.80
CA LEU A 179 -43.15 -1.35 10.43
C LEU A 179 -42.42 -0.15 9.77
N ASP A 180 -42.92 1.07 9.94
CA ASP A 180 -42.27 2.26 9.37
C ASP A 180 -40.97 2.63 10.10
N LEU A 181 -40.89 2.37 11.42
CA LEU A 181 -39.61 2.40 12.16
C LEU A 181 -38.62 1.35 11.61
N GLN A 182 -39.05 0.12 11.35
CA GLN A 182 -38.21 -0.93 10.75
C GLN A 182 -37.76 -0.59 9.32
N LYS A 183 -38.62 0.01 8.49
CA LYS A 183 -38.21 0.56 7.18
C LYS A 183 -37.16 1.65 7.34
N SER A 184 -37.27 2.50 8.36
CA SER A 184 -36.30 3.57 8.62
C SER A 184 -34.94 3.03 9.08
N SER A 185 -34.90 1.98 9.91
CA SER A 185 -33.66 1.33 10.31
C SER A 185 -33.02 0.53 9.18
N LEU A 186 -33.83 -0.13 8.33
CA LEU A 186 -33.32 -0.82 7.14
C LEU A 186 -32.68 0.14 6.13
N ARG A 187 -33.26 1.33 5.93
CA ARG A 187 -32.63 2.39 5.11
C ARG A 187 -31.27 2.81 5.70
N ARG A 188 -31.23 3.14 6.99
CA ARG A 188 -29.98 3.48 7.70
C ARG A 188 -28.94 2.36 7.63
N ALA A 189 -29.34 1.10 7.66
CA ALA A 189 -28.44 -0.03 7.48
C ALA A 189 -27.85 -0.07 6.06
N GLY A 190 -28.67 0.11 5.02
CA GLY A 190 -28.21 0.22 3.63
C GLY A 190 -27.31 1.45 3.39
N ASP A 191 -27.62 2.58 4.02
CA ASP A 191 -26.76 3.78 4.00
C ASP A 191 -25.39 3.46 4.61
N LEU A 192 -25.36 2.83 5.79
CA LEU A 192 -24.13 2.39 6.46
C LEU A 192 -23.35 1.37 5.64
N GLU A 193 -24.00 0.36 5.06
CA GLU A 193 -23.36 -0.60 4.13
C GLU A 193 -22.73 0.09 2.92
N SER A 194 -23.37 1.15 2.38
CA SER A 194 -22.81 1.93 1.28
C SER A 194 -21.56 2.70 1.71
N THR A 195 -21.55 3.30 2.91
CA THR A 195 -20.36 3.98 3.46
C THR A 195 -19.25 3.00 3.80
N LEU A 196 -19.57 1.81 4.33
CA LEU A 196 -18.61 0.74 4.59
C LEU A 196 -17.97 0.26 3.29
N ARG A 197 -18.76 0.07 2.22
CA ARG A 197 -18.26 -0.30 0.90
C ARG A 197 -17.38 0.81 0.29
N GLY A 198 -17.75 2.08 0.48
CA GLY A 198 -16.93 3.23 0.10
C GLY A 198 -15.58 3.23 0.81
N ALA A 199 -15.57 3.07 2.14
CA ALA A 199 -14.36 3.00 2.95
C ALA A 199 -13.51 1.74 2.67
N GLN A 200 -14.13 0.60 2.35
CA GLN A 200 -13.44 -0.60 1.89
C GLN A 200 -12.82 -0.41 0.51
N GLU A 201 -13.54 0.25 -0.41
CA GLU A 201 -12.97 0.66 -1.69
C GLU A 201 -11.77 1.56 -1.45
N GLU A 202 -11.90 2.66 -0.70
CA GLU A 202 -10.84 3.64 -0.43
C GLU A 202 -9.65 3.06 0.34
N SER A 203 -9.86 2.18 1.31
CA SER A 203 -8.80 1.41 1.95
C SER A 203 -8.12 0.47 0.94
N GLY A 204 -8.90 -0.18 0.07
CA GLY A 204 -8.39 -0.96 -1.04
C GLY A 204 -7.71 -0.13 -2.13
N ARG A 205 -8.05 1.17 -2.27
CA ARG A 205 -7.26 2.18 -2.96
C ARG A 205 -5.98 2.31 -2.14
N LEU A 206 -5.93 3.05 -1.05
CA LEU A 206 -4.77 3.31 -0.18
C LEU A 206 -3.78 2.13 0.04
N ALA A 207 -4.24 0.88 0.16
CA ALA A 207 -3.39 -0.30 0.19
C ALA A 207 -2.62 -0.48 -1.13
N ARG A 208 -3.34 -0.55 -2.26
CA ARG A 208 -2.82 -0.25 -3.60
C ARG A 208 -2.62 1.26 -3.76
N GLU A 209 -1.86 1.90 -2.86
CA GLU A 209 -1.21 3.25 -2.84
C GLU A 209 -0.03 3.24 -1.81
N LEU A 210 0.09 2.19 -0.98
CA LEU A 210 1.14 1.98 0.04
C LEU A 210 1.96 0.69 -0.14
N GLU A 211 1.42 -0.39 -0.72
CA GLU A 211 2.23 -1.21 -1.65
C GLU A 211 2.83 -0.27 -2.69
N SER A 212 1.93 0.58 -3.19
CA SER A 212 2.14 1.82 -3.91
C SER A 212 3.02 2.88 -3.25
N GLY A 213 3.55 2.69 -2.05
CA GLY A 213 4.50 3.61 -1.41
C GLY A 213 5.84 2.94 -1.13
N ARG A 214 5.94 1.64 -1.40
CA ARG A 214 7.07 0.80 -1.04
C ARG A 214 7.79 0.29 -2.26
N ARG A 215 7.11 0.23 -3.41
CA ARG A 215 7.71 0.14 -4.74
C ARG A 215 8.75 1.28 -4.85
N ARG A 216 8.39 2.50 -5.32
CA ARG A 216 9.20 3.79 -5.39
C ARG A 216 9.61 4.31 -4.00
N VAL A 217 10.34 3.44 -3.29
CA VAL A 217 11.37 3.81 -2.32
C VAL A 217 12.75 3.21 -2.65
N ARG A 218 12.89 2.09 -3.37
CA ARG A 218 14.14 1.30 -3.40
C ARG A 218 14.91 1.07 -4.74
N GLU A 219 14.70 1.87 -5.77
CA GLU A 219 15.22 1.86 -7.19
C GLU A 219 15.86 3.22 -7.38
N LEU A 220 15.50 4.19 -6.54
CA LEU A 220 16.37 5.20 -6.01
C LEU A 220 17.32 4.62 -4.96
N GLU A 221 16.98 3.53 -4.24
CA GLU A 221 18.01 2.76 -3.52
C GLU A 221 18.81 1.82 -4.45
N GLU A 222 18.27 1.43 -5.62
CA GLU A 222 18.94 0.58 -6.62
C GLU A 222 19.82 1.44 -7.56
N GLU A 223 19.27 2.46 -8.23
CA GLU A 223 19.99 3.52 -8.95
C GLU A 223 21.05 4.21 -8.03
N ALA A 224 20.90 4.17 -6.70
CA ALA A 224 21.96 4.53 -5.75
C ALA A 224 22.98 3.41 -5.48
N GLU A 225 22.57 2.16 -5.27
CA GLU A 225 23.47 0.99 -5.18
C GLU A 225 24.37 0.88 -6.45
N GLU A 226 23.83 1.10 -7.66
CA GLU A 226 24.63 1.16 -8.90
C GLU A 226 25.47 2.43 -8.99
N GLY A 227 24.92 3.59 -8.65
CA GLY A 227 25.67 4.85 -8.62
C GLY A 227 26.88 4.83 -7.67
N GLU A 228 26.74 4.21 -6.50
CA GLU A 228 27.84 3.97 -5.56
C GLU A 228 28.85 2.96 -6.12
N ALA A 229 28.39 1.86 -6.73
CA ALA A 229 29.28 0.89 -7.37
C ALA A 229 30.06 1.49 -8.55
N GLU A 230 29.47 2.39 -9.34
CA GLU A 230 30.18 3.14 -10.38
C GLU A 230 31.17 4.15 -9.79
N ALA A 231 30.78 4.89 -8.75
CA ALA A 231 31.68 5.80 -8.05
C ALA A 231 32.89 5.05 -7.46
N GLU A 232 32.71 3.84 -6.92
CA GLU A 232 33.83 3.00 -6.49
C GLU A 232 34.69 2.49 -7.65
N ARG A 233 34.10 2.06 -8.78
CA ARG A 233 34.86 1.64 -9.98
C ARG A 233 35.76 2.78 -10.48
N LEU A 234 35.22 4.00 -10.54
CA LEU A 234 35.97 5.19 -10.93
C LEU A 234 37.08 5.54 -9.92
N ARG A 235 36.82 5.39 -8.61
CA ARG A 235 37.86 5.52 -7.56
C ARG A 235 38.99 4.49 -7.75
N ARG A 236 38.66 3.21 -7.94
CA ARG A 236 39.66 2.13 -8.18
C ARG A 236 40.52 2.45 -9.40
N SER A 237 39.90 2.80 -10.53
CA SER A 237 40.61 3.16 -11.75
C SER A 237 41.48 4.42 -11.58
N LEU A 238 41.04 5.41 -10.80
CA LEU A 238 41.85 6.59 -10.48
C LEU A 238 43.10 6.24 -9.66
N GLU A 239 43.01 5.34 -8.66
CA GLU A 239 44.20 4.88 -7.93
C GLU A 239 45.12 4.01 -8.80
N GLU A 240 44.58 3.16 -9.67
CA GLU A 240 45.36 2.42 -10.67
C GLU A 240 46.15 3.37 -11.59
N GLN A 241 45.54 4.46 -12.05
CA GLN A 241 46.24 5.46 -12.88
C GLN A 241 47.24 6.32 -12.09
N LYS A 242 47.00 6.62 -10.81
CA LYS A 242 48.03 7.23 -9.95
C LYS A 242 49.26 6.31 -9.80
N VAL A 243 49.04 5.00 -9.63
CA VAL A 243 50.11 4.01 -9.57
C VAL A 243 50.80 3.83 -10.93
N SER A 244 50.08 3.92 -12.05
CA SER A 244 50.68 3.89 -13.40
C SER A 244 51.57 5.11 -13.64
N ILE A 245 51.10 6.31 -13.29
CA ILE A 245 51.86 7.57 -13.35
C ILE A 245 53.13 7.48 -12.50
N GLY A 246 53.03 7.10 -11.22
CA GLY A 246 54.20 7.01 -10.34
C GLY A 246 55.25 6.00 -10.82
N ARG A 247 54.84 4.90 -11.47
CA ARG A 247 55.77 3.96 -12.13
C ARG A 247 56.46 4.58 -13.33
N LEU A 248 55.74 5.36 -14.15
CA LEU A 248 56.29 6.06 -15.31
C LEU A 248 57.24 7.20 -14.90
N GLU A 249 56.95 7.91 -13.81
CA GLU A 249 57.83 8.94 -13.23
C GLU A 249 59.16 8.34 -12.74
N LEU A 250 59.10 7.20 -12.03
CA LEU A 250 60.31 6.47 -11.62
C LEU A 250 61.13 5.95 -12.81
N ALA A 251 60.46 5.41 -13.83
CA ALA A 251 61.12 4.95 -15.05
C ALA A 251 61.78 6.10 -15.82
N ARG A 252 61.10 7.26 -15.91
CA ARG A 252 61.66 8.48 -16.50
C ARG A 252 62.90 8.96 -15.74
N ALA A 253 62.83 9.04 -14.41
CA ALA A 253 63.96 9.47 -13.59
C ALA A 253 65.18 8.52 -13.72
N ALA A 254 64.96 7.21 -13.90
CA ALA A 254 66.03 6.26 -14.19
C ALA A 254 66.69 6.52 -15.55
N VAL A 255 65.91 6.75 -16.62
CA VAL A 255 66.42 7.07 -17.96
C VAL A 255 67.14 8.42 -17.99
N GLU A 256 66.65 9.44 -17.28
CA GLU A 256 67.32 10.73 -17.14
C GLU A 256 68.68 10.58 -16.43
N ALA A 257 68.77 9.73 -15.40
CA ALA A 257 70.02 9.42 -14.73
C ALA A 257 71.00 8.59 -15.59
N GLU A 258 70.52 7.75 -16.51
CA GLU A 258 71.35 7.04 -17.49
C GLU A 258 71.87 7.97 -18.59
N LEU A 259 71.03 8.87 -19.10
CA LEU A 259 71.43 9.91 -20.04
C LEU A 259 72.52 10.81 -19.44
N GLU A 260 72.36 11.24 -18.19
CA GLU A 260 73.38 11.99 -17.46
C GLU A 260 74.72 11.25 -17.33
N ARG A 261 74.71 9.92 -17.14
CA ARG A 261 75.93 9.10 -17.10
C ARG A 261 76.58 9.01 -18.47
N GLY A 262 75.78 8.70 -19.50
CA GLY A 262 76.23 8.64 -20.90
C GLY A 262 76.85 9.96 -21.37
N GLU A 263 76.27 11.10 -20.99
CA GLU A 263 76.86 12.41 -21.22
C GLU A 263 78.21 12.60 -20.50
N LYS A 264 78.30 12.23 -19.21
CA LYS A 264 79.54 12.35 -18.44
C LYS A 264 80.67 11.49 -19.02
N ASP A 265 80.35 10.30 -19.50
CA ASP A 265 81.31 9.39 -20.12
C ASP A 265 81.67 9.79 -21.56
N ASN A 266 80.72 10.28 -22.36
CA ASN A 266 81.02 10.89 -23.66
C ASN A 266 81.94 12.12 -23.50
N ARG A 267 81.68 12.98 -22.50
CA ARG A 267 82.57 14.12 -22.15
C ARG A 267 83.96 13.69 -21.65
N ARG A 268 84.12 12.46 -21.14
CA ARG A 268 85.43 11.87 -20.79
C ARG A 268 86.13 11.35 -22.04
N LEU A 269 85.46 10.52 -22.84
CA LEU A 269 85.97 9.96 -24.09
C LEU A 269 86.37 11.06 -25.08
N ALA A 270 85.61 12.16 -25.19
CA ALA A 270 85.97 13.30 -26.01
C ALA A 270 87.27 14.00 -25.55
N LYS A 271 87.57 14.03 -24.23
CA LYS A 271 88.83 14.58 -23.71
C LYS A 271 90.00 13.62 -23.95
N GLU A 272 89.78 12.32 -23.85
CA GLU A 272 90.77 11.29 -24.14
C GLU A 272 91.10 11.23 -25.64
N ASN A 273 90.08 11.26 -26.50
CA ASN A 273 90.23 11.29 -27.95
C ASN A 273 91.03 12.52 -28.41
N ARG A 274 90.74 13.73 -27.87
CA ARG A 274 91.55 14.94 -28.10
C ARG A 274 93.02 14.76 -27.69
N ARG A 275 93.30 14.13 -26.54
CA ARG A 275 94.67 13.84 -26.08
C ARG A 275 95.39 12.84 -26.98
N LEU A 276 94.70 11.79 -27.43
CA LEU A 276 95.25 10.80 -28.36
C LEU A 276 95.52 11.40 -29.74
N HIS A 277 94.67 12.32 -30.20
CA HIS A 277 94.89 13.08 -31.44
C HIS A 277 96.12 13.99 -31.32
N GLN A 278 96.23 14.77 -30.25
CA GLN A 278 97.43 15.57 -29.94
C GLN A 278 98.70 14.71 -29.82
N GLN A 279 98.60 13.50 -29.27
CA GLN A 279 99.72 12.56 -29.22
C GLN A 279 100.06 11.97 -30.60
N ALA A 280 99.10 11.86 -31.51
CA ALA A 280 99.34 11.48 -32.91
C ALA A 280 100.04 12.62 -33.67
N GLU A 281 99.51 13.83 -33.62
CA GLU A 281 100.11 15.04 -34.24
C GLU A 281 101.58 15.26 -33.80
N LEU A 282 101.87 15.08 -32.50
CA LEU A 282 103.24 15.15 -31.95
C LEU A 282 104.14 14.00 -32.40
N ARG A 283 103.59 12.82 -32.71
CA ARG A 283 104.34 11.69 -33.26
C ARG A 283 104.58 11.83 -34.75
N GLU A 284 103.59 12.34 -35.50
CA GLU A 284 103.69 12.62 -36.93
C GLU A 284 104.76 13.69 -37.19
N SER A 285 104.69 14.83 -36.50
CA SER A 285 105.73 15.87 -36.59
C SER A 285 107.13 15.42 -36.14
N ALA A 286 107.23 14.48 -35.19
CA ALA A 286 108.50 13.83 -34.84
C ALA A 286 109.00 12.88 -35.94
N LEU A 287 108.11 12.12 -36.58
CA LEU A 287 108.44 11.27 -37.73
C LEU A 287 108.88 12.11 -38.93
N ASP A 288 108.23 13.24 -39.22
CA ASP A 288 108.65 14.18 -40.26
C ASP A 288 110.06 14.73 -39.99
N ALA A 289 110.36 15.11 -38.74
CA ALA A 289 111.70 15.54 -38.33
C ALA A 289 112.74 14.40 -38.49
N HIS A 290 112.37 13.14 -38.23
CA HIS A 290 113.21 11.99 -38.50
C HIS A 290 113.41 11.74 -40.01
N ILE A 291 112.36 11.87 -40.84
CA ILE A 291 112.44 11.75 -42.30
C ILE A 291 113.36 12.83 -42.88
N LEU A 292 113.21 14.10 -42.45
CA LEU A 292 114.10 15.19 -42.84
C LEU A 292 115.56 14.89 -42.44
N ARG A 293 115.80 14.40 -41.23
CA ARG A 293 117.15 14.00 -40.79
C ARG A 293 117.73 12.85 -41.61
N VAL A 294 116.93 11.84 -41.96
CA VAL A 294 117.37 10.72 -42.81
C VAL A 294 117.71 11.21 -44.21
N THR A 295 116.86 12.04 -44.83
CA THR A 295 117.14 12.60 -46.17
C THR A 295 118.36 13.54 -46.19
N GLY A 296 118.68 14.21 -45.08
CA GLY A 296 119.94 14.93 -44.89
C GLY A 296 121.15 13.99 -44.84
N LEU A 297 121.12 12.97 -43.97
CA LEU A 297 122.19 11.97 -43.86
C LEU A 297 122.40 11.17 -45.15
N GLU A 298 121.35 10.94 -45.95
CA GLU A 298 121.47 10.39 -47.30
C GLU A 298 122.22 11.32 -48.26
N GLN A 299 122.00 12.63 -48.18
CA GLN A 299 122.72 13.62 -48.98
C GLN A 299 124.18 13.71 -48.55
N ASP A 300 124.47 13.72 -47.25
CA ASP A 300 125.83 13.72 -46.72
C ASP A 300 126.58 12.44 -47.12
N ASN A 301 125.94 11.27 -47.05
CA ASN A 301 126.53 10.00 -47.46
C ASN A 301 126.80 9.97 -48.99
N ARG A 302 125.91 10.52 -49.82
CA ARG A 302 126.15 10.72 -51.27
C ARG A 302 127.34 11.66 -51.51
N GLN A 303 127.49 12.74 -50.74
CA GLN A 303 128.63 13.66 -50.83
C GLN A 303 129.94 12.96 -50.43
N LEU A 304 129.98 12.30 -49.27
CA LEU A 304 131.14 11.53 -48.79
C LEU A 304 131.54 10.40 -49.75
N SER A 305 130.56 9.77 -50.41
CA SER A 305 130.82 8.76 -51.46
C SER A 305 131.52 9.37 -52.69
N LEU A 306 131.12 10.59 -53.10
CA LEU A 306 131.80 11.33 -54.17
C LEU A 306 133.21 11.77 -53.75
N GLU A 307 133.39 12.27 -52.52
CA GLU A 307 134.70 12.65 -51.98
C GLU A 307 135.64 11.45 -51.86
N LEU A 308 135.15 10.30 -51.39
CA LEU A 308 135.91 9.05 -51.36
C LEU A 308 136.34 8.64 -52.78
N SER A 309 135.47 8.78 -53.79
CA SER A 309 135.84 8.47 -55.19
C SER A 309 136.92 9.41 -55.74
N ARG A 310 136.93 10.68 -55.32
CA ARG A 310 137.99 11.66 -55.67
C ARG A 310 139.31 11.29 -54.98
N ALA A 311 139.29 11.08 -53.67
CA ALA A 311 140.47 10.68 -52.90
C ALA A 311 141.05 9.33 -53.36
N GLN A 312 140.21 8.41 -53.87
CA GLN A 312 140.66 7.19 -54.54
C GLN A 312 141.38 7.49 -55.86
N ALA A 313 140.84 8.38 -56.70
CA ALA A 313 141.47 8.82 -57.95
C ALA A 313 142.82 9.53 -57.71
N ASP A 314 142.86 10.45 -56.74
CA ASP A 314 144.08 11.14 -56.30
C ASP A 314 145.11 10.13 -55.76
N SER A 315 144.65 9.10 -55.04
CA SER A 315 145.50 8.01 -54.54
C SER A 315 146.04 7.10 -55.65
N SER A 316 145.31 6.88 -56.74
CA SER A 316 145.89 6.21 -57.94
C SER A 316 146.95 7.08 -58.61
N LEU A 317 146.65 8.37 -58.83
CA LEU A 317 147.59 9.31 -59.43
C LEU A 317 148.89 9.46 -58.61
N ALA A 318 148.79 9.49 -57.28
CA ALA A 318 149.94 9.50 -56.39
C ALA A 318 150.80 8.22 -56.55
N ARG A 319 150.19 7.04 -56.66
CA ARG A 319 150.94 5.78 -56.90
C ARG A 319 151.61 5.75 -58.27
N GLU A 320 150.99 6.35 -59.28
CA GLU A 320 151.59 6.49 -60.62
C GLU A 320 152.81 7.42 -60.57
N LEU A 321 152.69 8.58 -59.92
CA LEU A 321 153.80 9.52 -59.72
C LEU A 321 154.92 8.95 -58.83
N ASP A 322 154.61 8.14 -57.81
CA ASP A 322 155.61 7.43 -57.01
C ASP A 322 156.35 6.38 -57.85
N ALA A 323 155.63 5.63 -58.69
CA ALA A 323 156.23 4.65 -59.60
C ALA A 323 157.12 5.32 -60.66
N GLU A 324 156.76 6.52 -61.14
CA GLU A 324 157.62 7.33 -62.00
C GLU A 324 158.84 7.89 -61.26
N ASN A 325 158.68 8.41 -60.04
CA ASN A 325 159.81 8.86 -59.22
C ASN A 325 160.81 7.72 -58.92
N VAL A 326 160.32 6.49 -58.69
CA VAL A 326 161.18 5.31 -58.52
C VAL A 326 161.92 4.98 -59.82
N ARG A 327 161.27 5.03 -60.99
CA ARG A 327 161.92 4.82 -62.31
C ARG A 327 162.98 5.88 -62.59
N LEU A 328 162.65 7.16 -62.39
CA LEU A 328 163.58 8.29 -62.56
C LEU A 328 164.77 8.19 -61.59
N SER A 329 164.52 7.76 -60.35
CA SER A 329 165.58 7.50 -59.36
C SER A 329 166.49 6.33 -59.78
N GLN A 330 165.92 5.26 -60.35
CA GLN A 330 166.69 4.13 -60.88
C GLN A 330 167.58 4.58 -62.04
N GLN A 331 167.02 5.26 -63.04
CA GLN A 331 167.77 5.87 -64.15
C GLN A 331 168.90 6.77 -63.64
N LEU A 332 168.62 7.65 -62.67
CA LEU A 332 169.63 8.54 -62.09
C LEU A 332 170.70 7.79 -61.26
N THR A 333 170.44 6.58 -60.76
CA THR A 333 171.50 5.71 -60.21
C THR A 333 172.31 5.00 -61.29
N GLU A 334 171.73 4.71 -62.45
CA GLU A 334 172.43 4.15 -63.61
C GLU A 334 173.35 5.20 -64.25
N ASP A 335 172.86 6.42 -64.45
CA ASP A 335 173.67 7.58 -64.87
C ASP A 335 174.81 7.89 -63.90
N ARG A 336 174.61 7.71 -62.60
CA ARG A 336 175.67 7.84 -61.60
C ARG A 336 176.73 6.73 -61.69
N ARG A 337 176.34 5.51 -62.07
CA ARG A 337 177.26 4.38 -62.29
C ARG A 337 178.09 4.58 -63.56
N THR A 338 177.46 4.93 -64.69
CA THR A 338 178.18 5.24 -65.94
C THR A 338 179.11 6.44 -65.74
N SER A 339 178.64 7.50 -65.07
CA SER A 339 179.45 8.64 -64.67
C SER A 339 180.53 8.32 -63.62
N SER A 340 180.54 7.14 -63.01
CA SER A 340 181.67 6.65 -62.20
C SER A 340 182.69 5.97 -63.09
N SER A 341 182.26 5.01 -63.93
CA SER A 341 183.13 4.30 -64.88
C SER A 341 183.99 5.28 -65.70
N LEU A 342 183.37 6.29 -66.30
CA LEU A 342 184.05 7.33 -67.08
C LEU A 342 185.05 8.18 -66.25
N ARG A 343 184.84 8.31 -64.93
CA ARG A 343 185.79 8.97 -64.01
C ARG A 343 186.93 8.05 -63.60
N ASP A 344 186.66 6.76 -63.41
CA ASP A 344 187.65 5.75 -63.08
C ASP A 344 188.59 5.50 -64.29
N GLU A 345 188.03 5.41 -65.50
CA GLU A 345 188.73 5.42 -66.79
C GLU A 345 189.64 6.66 -66.92
N LEU A 346 189.10 7.88 -66.76
CA LEU A 346 189.89 9.12 -66.79
C LEU A 346 190.96 9.20 -65.68
N SER A 347 190.74 8.54 -64.53
CA SER A 347 191.74 8.47 -63.47
C SER A 347 192.93 7.59 -63.86
N SER A 348 192.69 6.52 -64.62
CA SER A 348 193.74 5.62 -65.11
C SER A 348 194.69 6.32 -66.09
N GLU A 349 194.17 7.14 -67.01
CA GLU A 349 195.00 7.96 -67.91
C GLU A 349 195.76 9.08 -67.19
N ARG A 350 195.24 9.57 -66.05
CA ARG A 350 195.96 10.55 -65.22
C ARG A 350 197.14 9.91 -64.48
N LEU A 351 197.02 8.65 -64.06
CA LEU A 351 198.11 7.92 -63.41
C LEU A 351 199.26 7.61 -64.38
N THR A 352 198.98 7.27 -65.65
CA THR A 352 200.03 7.09 -66.67
C THR A 352 200.75 8.40 -67.00
N ASN A 353 200.04 9.52 -67.06
CA ASN A 353 200.63 10.85 -67.22
C ASN A 353 201.50 11.27 -66.01
N LEU A 354 201.09 10.95 -64.78
CA LEU A 354 201.87 11.28 -63.58
C LEU A 354 203.19 10.49 -63.48
N ALA A 355 203.22 9.26 -63.99
CA ALA A 355 204.47 8.48 -64.08
C ALA A 355 205.52 9.20 -64.96
N LEU A 356 205.12 9.61 -66.16
CA LEU A 356 205.99 10.34 -67.11
C LEU A 356 206.49 11.69 -66.56
N ASN A 357 205.69 12.37 -65.73
CA ASN A 357 206.06 13.66 -65.14
C ASN A 357 207.03 13.52 -63.95
N GLY A 358 207.05 12.37 -63.28
CA GLY A 358 207.94 12.08 -62.15
C GLY A 358 209.42 12.12 -62.52
N ASP A 359 209.76 11.63 -63.72
CA ASP A 359 211.11 11.60 -64.28
C ASP A 359 211.65 13.01 -64.60
N LEU A 360 210.77 13.94 -64.96
CA LEU A 360 211.12 15.33 -65.27
C LEU A 360 211.33 16.19 -64.03
N GLU A 361 210.57 15.97 -62.96
CA GLU A 361 210.63 16.84 -61.78
C GLU A 361 211.85 16.61 -60.88
N ARG A 362 212.43 15.41 -60.82
CA ARG A 362 213.58 15.21 -59.90
C ARG A 362 214.89 15.78 -60.40
N LEU A 363 214.97 16.11 -61.69
CA LEU A 363 215.92 17.06 -62.24
C LEU A 363 215.65 18.54 -61.79
N ARG A 364 214.68 18.82 -60.85
CA ARG A 364 214.18 20.18 -60.42
C ARG A 364 213.68 20.60 -58.93
N ARG A 365 213.02 19.86 -57.96
CA ARG A 365 211.60 20.12 -57.30
C ARG A 365 211.06 20.27 -55.71
N GLU A 366 209.73 20.63 -55.05
CA GLU A 366 208.08 21.17 -55.03
C GLU A 366 206.42 20.54 -54.60
N LEU A 367 205.17 21.20 -54.02
CA LEU A 367 203.44 21.12 -54.02
C LEU A 367 202.07 21.20 -52.85
N HIS A 368 200.57 21.51 -52.92
CA HIS A 368 199.15 21.42 -51.91
C HIS A 368 197.44 22.05 -51.99
N ARG A 369 196.13 21.76 -51.26
CA ARG A 369 194.57 22.49 -50.94
C ARG A 369 192.94 21.96 -50.36
N GLN A 370 191.60 22.64 -50.08
CA GLN A 370 190.10 22.34 -49.27
C GLN A 370 188.39 22.95 -49.35
N SER A 371 187.10 22.71 -48.57
CA SER A 371 185.43 23.21 -48.60
C SER A 371 183.97 23.05 -47.53
N LEU A 372 182.50 23.46 -47.61
CA LEU A 372 181.06 23.54 -46.63
C LEU A 372 179.31 23.68 -47.04
N ARG A 373 177.87 23.85 -46.52
CA ARG A 373 176.54 23.93 -45.40
C ARG A 373 174.78 24.21 -45.75
N VAL A 374 173.35 24.36 -45.22
CA VAL A 374 171.99 24.29 -44.13
C VAL A 374 170.25 24.57 -44.53
N GLN A 375 168.81 24.72 -44.02
CA GLN A 375 167.48 24.71 -42.92
C GLN A 375 165.73 25.02 -43.27
N SER A 376 164.30 25.16 -42.75
CA SER A 376 162.96 25.03 -41.64
C SER A 376 161.19 25.41 -41.81
N GLU A 377 159.97 25.32 -40.91
CA GLU A 377 158.24 25.22 -40.99
C GLU A 377 156.80 25.78 -40.01
N SER A 378 155.28 25.65 -40.13
CA SER A 378 153.83 26.01 -39.24
C SER A 378 152.07 25.85 -39.63
N ASP A 379 150.62 26.03 -39.17
CA ASP A 379 149.28 26.26 -38.09
C ASP A 379 147.50 26.18 -38.47
N HIS A 380 146.04 26.37 -38.03
CA HIS A 380 144.67 26.80 -37.05
C HIS A 380 142.90 26.46 -37.34
N ARG A 381 141.46 26.76 -36.90
CA ARG A 381 140.11 26.86 -35.79
C ARG A 381 138.33 27.06 -36.06
N SER A 382 137.07 26.98 -35.20
CA SER A 382 135.35 27.16 -35.40
C SER A 382 133.89 27.24 -34.30
N GLY A 383 132.39 27.39 -34.52
CA GLY A 383 130.90 27.37 -33.63
C GLY A 383 129.20 27.83 -34.02
N ALA A 384 127.75 27.94 -33.56
CA ALA A 384 126.33 27.66 -32.60
C ALA A 384 124.64 28.26 -32.88
N GLU A 385 123.19 28.31 -32.43
CA GLU A 385 121.73 27.88 -31.59
C GLU A 385 120.08 28.61 -31.74
N SER A 386 118.62 28.64 -31.29
CA SER A 386 117.18 28.10 -30.50
C SER A 386 115.46 28.74 -30.54
N SER A 387 114.12 28.32 -29.95
CA SER A 387 112.49 28.93 -29.88
C SER A 387 110.90 28.38 -29.19
N GLY A 388 109.51 28.98 -29.08
CA GLY A 388 107.90 28.54 -28.59
C GLY A 388 106.38 29.48 -28.32
N ALA A 389 104.90 29.45 -27.93
CA ALA A 389 103.34 28.79 -27.59
C ALA A 389 101.81 29.67 -27.16
N ILE A 390 100.32 29.60 -26.82
CA ILE A 390 98.72 28.93 -26.68
C ILE A 390 97.14 29.69 -26.15
N GLY A 391 95.70 29.25 -26.07
CA GLY A 391 94.19 29.84 -25.49
C GLY A 391 92.45 29.31 -25.51
N GLU A 392 91.16 29.79 -24.86
CA GLU A 392 89.49 29.36 -24.81
C GLU A 392 88.00 30.18 -24.16
N GLU A 393 86.52 29.88 -24.14
CA GLU A 393 85.01 30.66 -23.76
C GLU A 393 83.32 30.12 -23.31
N PRO A 394 81.95 30.80 -23.15
CA PRO A 394 80.45 30.57 -22.37
C PRO A 394 78.70 30.90 -22.72
N PRO A 395 77.44 30.89 -21.88
CA PRO A 395 75.74 30.83 -22.08
C PRO A 395 74.28 31.55 -21.31
N GLY A 396 72.81 31.25 -21.40
CA GLY A 396 71.32 31.99 -20.95
C GLY A 396 69.68 31.48 -20.45
N LYS A 397 68.33 32.16 -20.37
CA LYS A 397 66.77 31.89 -19.66
C LYS A 397 65.12 32.52 -19.94
N PRO A 398 63.78 32.26 -19.27
CA PRO A 398 62.12 32.52 -19.54
C PRO A 398 60.68 32.86 -18.53
N PRO A 399 59.20 32.93 -18.82
CA PRO A 399 57.77 33.51 -18.12
C PRO A 399 56.06 32.96 -17.98
N THR A 400 54.80 33.63 -17.55
CA THR A 400 53.18 33.19 -17.19
C THR A 400 51.61 34.04 -17.17
N GLU A 401 50.24 33.67 -16.68
CA GLU A 401 48.64 34.25 -16.86
C GLU A 401 47.07 33.89 -16.07
N ARG A 402 45.77 34.64 -15.95
CA ARG A 402 44.08 34.36 -15.79
C ARG A 402 42.83 35.07 -14.79
N LYS A 403 41.34 35.14 -14.56
CA LYS A 403 39.70 34.89 -14.90
C LYS A 403 38.30 35.54 -14.04
N ALA A 404 36.83 35.51 -14.30
CA ALA A 404 35.43 36.11 -13.56
C ALA A 404 33.73 35.62 -13.63
N ALA A 405 32.50 36.21 -13.07
CA ALA A 405 30.82 35.91 -13.03
C ALA A 405 29.55 36.89 -12.33
N GLU A 406 28.07 36.96 -12.06
CA GLU A 406 26.48 36.48 -12.24
C GLU A 406 25.00 37.17 -11.53
N GLY A 407 23.54 36.90 -11.65
CA GLY A 407 22.13 37.45 -10.92
C GLY A 407 20.39 37.26 -11.22
N ARG A 408 19.16 37.64 -10.44
CA ARG A 408 17.47 37.54 -10.62
C ARG A 408 16.20 38.20 -9.60
N GLU A 409 14.72 38.29 -9.37
CA GLU A 409 13.07 38.04 -9.65
C GLU A 409 11.77 38.88 -8.82
N SER A 410 10.29 38.95 -8.56
CA SER A 410 8.65 38.60 -8.74
C SER A 410 7.34 39.50 -7.99
N GLY A 411 5.86 39.57 -7.76
CA GLY A 411 4.23 39.15 -7.89
C GLY A 411 2.92 39.93 -7.02
N GLU A 412 1.44 39.98 -6.76
CA GLU A 412 -0.19 39.66 -7.03
C GLU A 412 -1.52 40.41 -6.13
N GLU A 413 -3.00 40.45 -5.90
CA GLU A 413 -4.60 40.06 -6.17
C GLU A 413 -6.09 40.79 -5.48
N ARG A 414 -7.53 40.41 -5.53
CA ARG A 414 -9.03 41.11 -5.11
C ARG A 414 -10.59 40.35 -4.83
N GLY A 415 -12.04 40.60 -4.51
CA GLY A 415 -13.43 41.49 -4.15
C GLY A 415 -15.03 40.80 -3.96
N LYS A 416 -16.48 41.06 -3.66
CA LYS A 416 -17.87 41.93 -3.24
C LYS A 416 -19.31 41.20 -2.56
N VAL A 417 -20.76 41.37 -2.26
CA VAL A 417 -22.30 42.02 -2.43
C VAL A 417 -23.58 41.79 -1.27
N GLY A 418 -25.03 42.01 -1.01
CA GLY A 418 -26.58 42.51 -1.35
C GLY A 418 -27.98 42.16 -0.38
N GLU A 419 -29.45 42.34 -0.22
CA GLU A 419 -30.94 43.05 -0.46
C GLU A 419 -32.40 42.50 0.36
N GLU A 420 -33.87 42.71 0.55
CA GLU A 420 -35.32 43.54 0.45
C GLU A 420 -36.90 43.05 1.09
N GLY A 421 -38.22 43.73 1.24
CA GLY A 421 -39.78 43.25 1.61
C GLY A 421 -41.26 44.05 2.14
N ARG A 422 -42.68 43.63 2.20
CA ARG A 422 -44.14 44.31 2.73
C ARG A 422 -45.77 43.70 2.95
N GLU A 423 -47.02 44.34 3.44
CA GLU A 423 -48.56 43.85 3.92
C GLU A 423 -50.15 44.63 3.96
N GLY A 424 -51.47 44.14 4.41
CA GLY A 424 -52.94 44.81 4.89
C GLY A 424 -54.63 44.37 4.76
N MET A 425 -55.85 44.71 5.55
CA MET A 425 -57.54 44.69 5.32
C MET A 425 -58.89 44.66 6.45
N SER A 426 -60.34 45.01 6.31
CA SER A 426 -61.76 44.74 7.18
C SER A 426 -63.41 45.34 6.99
N HIS A 427 -64.72 44.93 7.58
CA HIS A 427 -66.30 45.52 7.61
C HIS A 427 -67.82 44.86 8.23
N ARG A 428 -69.12 45.49 8.61
CA ARG A 428 -70.70 44.96 8.93
C ARG A 428 -72.14 45.83 9.44
N LEU A 429 -73.57 45.44 9.49
CA LEU A 429 -75.00 46.05 10.12
C LEU A 429 -76.67 45.48 10.06
N ILE A 430 -77.89 46.05 10.68
CA ILE A 430 -79.60 46.06 10.62
C ILE A 430 -80.84 45.47 11.69
N GLU A 431 -82.30 45.55 11.96
CA GLU A 431 -83.85 46.05 11.62
C GLU A 431 -85.31 46.06 12.63
N VAL A 432 -86.76 45.86 12.36
CA VAL A 432 -88.22 46.07 13.04
C VAL A 432 -88.79 45.45 14.41
N GLU A 433 -89.13 46.32 15.38
CA GLU A 433 -88.76 46.16 16.80
C GLU A 433 -89.29 44.99 17.67
N ARG A 434 -90.58 44.80 18.00
CA ARG A 434 -90.94 43.79 19.04
C ARG A 434 -90.97 42.33 18.58
N LYS A 435 -91.38 42.09 17.34
CA LYS A 435 -91.19 40.77 16.73
C LYS A 435 -89.71 40.55 16.46
N ASN A 436 -88.97 41.63 16.16
CA ASN A 436 -87.52 41.60 16.26
C ASN A 436 -87.05 41.26 17.66
N GLU A 437 -87.41 41.86 18.80
CA GLU A 437 -86.84 41.54 20.12
C GLU A 437 -86.70 40.02 20.38
N ARG A 438 -87.70 39.22 19.99
CA ARG A 438 -87.63 37.74 20.03
C ARG A 438 -86.81 37.14 18.90
N LEU A 439 -87.01 37.55 17.65
CA LEU A 439 -86.19 37.12 16.52
C LEU A 439 -84.74 37.64 16.58
N LEU A 440 -84.44 38.64 17.41
CA LEU A 440 -83.15 39.26 17.70
C LEU A 440 -82.50 38.51 18.85
N ALA A 441 -83.23 38.14 19.91
CA ALA A 441 -82.70 37.18 20.89
C ALA A 441 -82.37 35.83 20.20
N GLU A 442 -83.23 35.35 19.31
CA GLU A 442 -82.98 34.14 18.52
C GLU A 442 -81.86 34.35 17.48
N ASN A 443 -81.82 35.48 16.76
CA ASN A 443 -80.73 35.81 15.83
C ASN A 443 -79.42 36.16 16.56
N GLU A 444 -79.43 36.63 17.81
CA GLU A 444 -78.25 36.84 18.64
C GLU A 444 -77.71 35.52 19.17
N ALA A 445 -78.58 34.56 19.48
CA ALA A 445 -78.22 33.19 19.82
C ALA A 445 -77.74 32.40 18.58
N LEU A 446 -78.41 32.53 17.43
CA LEU A 446 -77.99 31.93 16.16
C LEU A 446 -76.73 32.60 15.61
N SER A 447 -76.61 33.93 15.67
CA SER A 447 -75.36 34.66 15.41
C SER A 447 -74.30 34.37 16.46
N GLY A 448 -74.67 33.99 17.69
CA GLY A 448 -73.75 33.51 18.72
C GLY A 448 -73.17 32.15 18.33
N ARG A 449 -74.03 31.23 17.90
CA ARG A 449 -73.63 29.92 17.34
C ARG A 449 -72.87 30.05 16.02
N LEU A 450 -73.22 31.03 15.17
CA LEU A 450 -72.51 31.35 13.94
C LEU A 450 -71.14 31.93 14.24
N ARG A 451 -71.01 32.98 15.06
CA ARG A 451 -69.72 33.51 15.52
C ARG A 451 -68.86 32.46 16.22
N TRP A 452 -69.48 31.52 16.94
CA TRP A 452 -68.77 30.38 17.52
C TRP A 452 -68.29 29.41 16.43
N ALA A 453 -69.12 29.07 15.45
CA ALA A 453 -68.74 28.20 14.32
C ALA A 453 -67.74 28.87 13.37
N GLU A 454 -67.81 30.18 13.16
CA GLU A 454 -66.84 31.02 12.46
C GLU A 454 -65.53 31.09 13.25
N GLY A 455 -65.58 31.19 14.58
CA GLY A 455 -64.42 31.09 15.47
C GLY A 455 -63.75 29.72 15.43
N GLN A 456 -64.52 28.63 15.42
CA GLN A 456 -64.01 27.27 15.22
C GLN A 456 -63.44 27.09 13.81
N SER A 457 -64.14 27.58 12.77
CA SER A 457 -63.68 27.54 11.38
C SER A 457 -62.38 28.34 11.19
N GLY A 458 -62.29 29.53 11.78
CA GLY A 458 -61.07 30.36 11.78
C GLY A 458 -59.93 29.74 12.60
N ALA A 459 -60.23 29.05 13.71
CA ALA A 459 -59.24 28.30 14.46
C ALA A 459 -58.71 27.09 13.66
N LEU A 460 -59.59 26.34 12.98
CA LEU A 460 -59.23 25.24 12.09
C LEU A 460 -58.49 25.74 10.85
N GLN A 461 -58.89 26.87 10.25
CA GLN A 461 -58.18 27.51 9.16
C GLN A 461 -56.80 28.01 9.61
N GLY A 462 -56.67 28.55 10.82
CA GLY A 462 -55.40 28.89 11.45
C GLY A 462 -54.50 27.66 11.64
N GLN A 463 -55.05 26.54 12.11
CA GLN A 463 -54.33 25.26 12.19
C GLN A 463 -53.91 24.76 10.81
N VAL A 464 -54.77 24.85 9.79
CA VAL A 464 -54.44 24.51 8.40
C VAL A 464 -53.31 25.40 7.86
N MET A 465 -53.34 26.71 8.11
CA MET A 465 -52.26 27.62 7.71
C MET A 465 -50.94 27.31 8.43
N VAL A 466 -50.98 26.94 9.72
CA VAL A 466 -49.81 26.48 10.49
C VAL A 466 -49.27 25.15 9.94
N LEU A 467 -50.14 24.19 9.61
CA LEU A 467 -49.76 22.91 9.00
C LEU A 467 -49.24 23.07 7.57
N GLN A 468 -49.78 24.00 6.78
CA GLN A 468 -49.27 24.37 5.46
C GLN A 468 -47.88 25.00 5.57
N LYS A 469 -47.70 25.97 6.49
CA LYS A 469 -46.38 26.54 6.78
C LYS A 469 -45.39 25.48 7.24
N HIS A 470 -45.81 24.56 8.11
CA HIS A 470 -44.97 23.45 8.55
C HIS A 470 -44.59 22.52 7.38
N SER A 471 -45.55 22.17 6.52
CA SER A 471 -45.33 21.40 5.30
C SER A 471 -44.32 22.07 4.36
N LEU A 472 -44.42 23.39 4.16
CA LEU A 472 -43.42 24.16 3.39
C LEU A 472 -42.03 24.10 4.06
N THR A 473 -41.92 24.33 5.37
CA THR A 473 -40.62 24.22 6.07
C THR A 473 -40.05 22.79 6.05
N LEU A 474 -40.90 21.76 6.00
CA LEU A 474 -40.47 20.37 5.83
C LEU A 474 -40.02 20.10 4.38
N GLN A 475 -40.68 20.68 3.38
CA GLN A 475 -40.24 20.62 1.99
C GLN A 475 -38.90 21.34 1.79
N GLU A 476 -38.70 22.52 2.39
CA GLU A 476 -37.43 23.23 2.44
C GLU A 476 -36.33 22.38 3.12
N GLN A 477 -36.63 21.76 4.27
CA GLN A 477 -35.70 20.85 4.94
C GLN A 477 -35.37 19.60 4.11
N VAL A 478 -36.35 19.04 3.38
CA VAL A 478 -36.13 17.91 2.47
C VAL A 478 -35.27 18.33 1.27
N VAL A 479 -35.52 19.49 0.65
CA VAL A 479 -34.69 20.01 -0.46
C VAL A 479 -33.28 20.36 0.03
N ASN A 480 -33.14 20.96 1.21
CA ASN A 480 -31.84 21.28 1.80
C ASN A 480 -31.06 20.02 2.18
N THR A 481 -31.70 18.99 2.76
CA THR A 481 -31.02 17.72 3.05
C THR A 481 -30.71 16.91 1.79
N GLN A 482 -31.55 16.98 0.75
CA GLN A 482 -31.21 16.43 -0.58
C GLN A 482 -30.03 17.16 -1.22
N SER A 483 -29.99 18.49 -1.15
CA SER A 483 -28.88 19.31 -1.66
C SER A 483 -27.57 19.05 -0.91
N LEU A 484 -27.62 18.96 0.42
CA LEU A 484 -26.46 18.59 1.25
C LEU A 484 -26.00 17.15 0.98
N ASN A 485 -26.93 16.20 0.81
CA ASN A 485 -26.58 14.80 0.48
C ASN A 485 -25.98 14.70 -0.93
N ALA A 486 -26.53 15.40 -1.93
CA ALA A 486 -25.95 15.49 -3.27
C ALA A 486 -24.55 16.16 -3.24
N SER A 487 -24.38 17.22 -2.44
CA SER A 487 -23.09 17.89 -2.26
C SER A 487 -22.07 16.97 -1.58
N LEU A 488 -22.44 16.28 -0.51
CA LEU A 488 -21.58 15.29 0.16
C LEU A 488 -21.26 14.10 -0.73
N GLN A 489 -22.21 13.63 -1.55
CA GLN A 489 -21.95 12.59 -2.54
C GLN A 489 -20.94 13.08 -3.59
N VAL A 490 -21.11 14.29 -4.14
CA VAL A 490 -20.16 14.87 -5.10
C VAL A 490 -18.79 15.14 -4.45
N SER A 491 -18.71 15.58 -3.19
CA SER A 491 -17.43 15.76 -2.49
C SER A 491 -16.74 14.43 -2.18
N VAL A 492 -17.40 13.51 -1.48
CA VAL A 492 -16.79 12.23 -1.07
C VAL A 492 -16.49 11.35 -2.27
N TRP A 493 -17.47 11.11 -3.15
CA TRP A 493 -17.25 10.27 -4.32
C TRP A 493 -16.43 10.96 -5.39
N GLY A 494 -16.50 12.30 -5.51
CA GLY A 494 -15.68 13.08 -6.43
C GLY A 494 -14.21 13.12 -6.01
N GLU A 495 -13.89 13.55 -4.79
CA GLU A 495 -12.51 13.54 -4.29
C GLU A 495 -11.95 12.12 -4.20
N GLY A 496 -12.71 11.16 -3.69
CA GLY A 496 -12.30 9.75 -3.62
C GLY A 496 -12.04 9.14 -5.01
N ARG A 497 -12.86 9.46 -6.02
CA ARG A 497 -12.70 8.99 -7.42
C ARG A 497 -11.65 9.79 -8.20
N ALA A 498 -11.38 11.05 -7.85
CA ALA A 498 -10.36 11.89 -8.50
C ALA A 498 -8.96 11.65 -7.94
N ARG A 499 -8.81 11.56 -6.61
CA ARG A 499 -7.55 11.17 -5.98
C ARG A 499 -7.24 9.71 -6.24
N GLY A 500 -8.20 8.79 -6.03
CA GLY A 500 -7.97 7.35 -6.13
C GLY A 500 -7.18 6.84 -7.35
N PRO A 501 -7.26 7.42 -8.56
CA PRO A 501 -6.38 7.10 -9.70
C PRO A 501 -4.99 7.73 -9.67
N GLN A 502 -4.82 8.97 -9.21
CA GLN A 502 -3.51 9.61 -8.96
C GLN A 502 -2.74 8.83 -7.90
N TRP A 503 -3.47 8.56 -6.82
CA TRP A 503 -3.09 7.87 -5.61
C TRP A 503 -2.86 6.38 -5.99
N ARG A 504 -3.64 5.79 -6.93
CA ARG A 504 -3.29 4.55 -7.67
C ARG A 504 -2.22 4.62 -8.77
N SER A 505 -1.71 5.79 -9.12
CA SER A 505 -0.52 5.92 -10.00
C SER A 505 0.75 5.97 -9.14
N ALA A 506 0.63 6.62 -7.98
CA ALA A 506 1.25 6.18 -6.74
C ALA A 506 0.75 4.79 -6.26
N ALA A 507 0.19 3.94 -7.14
CA ALA A 507 0.05 2.48 -6.98
C ALA A 507 0.66 1.62 -8.09
N GLY A 508 1.34 2.25 -9.05
CA GLY A 508 2.13 1.57 -10.09
C GLY A 508 3.56 2.08 -10.10
N GLY A 509 3.70 3.41 -10.12
CA GLY A 509 4.97 4.13 -10.03
C GLY A 509 5.70 3.75 -8.76
N LEU A 510 5.21 4.17 -7.58
CA LEU A 510 5.77 3.66 -6.33
C LEU A 510 5.46 2.16 -6.05
N GLU A 511 5.22 1.28 -7.05
CA GLU A 511 5.04 -0.22 -7.02
C GLU A 511 6.08 -0.95 -7.90
N ALA A 512 6.85 -0.24 -8.74
CA ALA A 512 7.95 -0.84 -9.50
C ALA A 512 9.15 -1.18 -8.59
N GLU A 513 9.55 -0.18 -7.82
CA GLU A 513 10.88 0.07 -7.28
C GLU A 513 11.35 -0.77 -6.00
N LYS A 514 10.92 -2.03 -5.83
CA LYS A 514 11.64 -3.04 -4.99
C LYS A 514 11.73 -4.39 -5.67
N LYS A 515 10.96 -4.56 -6.75
CA LYS A 515 11.37 -5.52 -7.76
C LYS A 515 12.75 -5.09 -8.23
N THR A 516 12.92 -3.79 -8.42
CA THR A 516 14.16 -3.02 -8.56
C THR A 516 14.64 -2.41 -7.22
N LEU A 517 14.80 -3.27 -6.22
CA LEU A 517 15.96 -3.24 -5.28
C LEU A 517 16.37 -4.69 -5.04
N GLY A 518 15.42 -5.61 -5.16
CA GLY A 518 15.71 -7.03 -5.26
C GLY A 518 16.82 -7.31 -6.28
N LYS A 519 16.77 -6.72 -7.48
CA LYS A 519 17.66 -7.06 -8.58
C LYS A 519 19.11 -6.62 -8.37
N GLU A 520 19.41 -5.37 -8.07
CA GLU A 520 20.81 -5.00 -7.82
C GLU A 520 21.27 -5.41 -6.43
N ARG A 521 20.42 -5.42 -5.41
CA ARG A 521 20.82 -6.01 -4.13
C ARG A 521 21.08 -7.52 -4.29
N GLU A 522 20.59 -8.18 -5.34
CA GLU A 522 20.97 -9.54 -5.76
C GLU A 522 22.15 -9.56 -6.74
N ALA A 523 22.30 -8.56 -7.62
CA ALA A 523 23.44 -8.42 -8.53
C ALA A 523 24.74 -8.04 -7.79
N LEU A 524 24.66 -7.21 -6.75
CA LEU A 524 25.74 -6.93 -5.80
C LEU A 524 26.10 -8.20 -5.03
N ARG A 525 25.14 -9.02 -4.57
CA ARG A 525 25.45 -10.35 -4.02
C ARG A 525 26.21 -11.21 -5.03
N ALA A 526 25.72 -11.33 -6.26
CA ALA A 526 26.40 -12.09 -7.31
C ALA A 526 27.79 -11.54 -7.66
N ARG A 527 27.96 -10.21 -7.70
CA ARG A 527 29.26 -9.51 -7.87
C ARG A 527 30.22 -9.82 -6.70
N HIS A 528 29.73 -9.83 -5.46
CA HIS A 528 30.51 -10.20 -4.28
C HIS A 528 30.86 -11.69 -4.25
N GLU A 529 29.92 -12.58 -4.54
CA GLU A 529 30.15 -14.03 -4.60
C GLU A 529 31.21 -14.36 -5.66
N ALA A 530 31.08 -13.81 -6.88
CA ALA A 530 32.10 -13.94 -7.92
C ALA A 530 33.48 -13.47 -7.43
N LEU A 531 33.56 -12.27 -6.83
CA LEU A 531 34.81 -11.72 -6.28
C LEU A 531 35.41 -12.62 -5.18
N THR A 532 34.60 -13.26 -4.33
CA THR A 532 35.11 -14.22 -3.34
C THR A 532 35.67 -15.48 -4.00
N THR A 533 35.06 -16.00 -5.08
CA THR A 533 35.60 -17.15 -5.82
C THR A 533 36.91 -16.81 -6.55
N ASP A 534 37.04 -15.59 -7.09
CA ASP A 534 38.30 -15.14 -7.70
C ASP A 534 39.39 -14.85 -6.66
N HIS A 535 39.03 -14.35 -5.48
CA HIS A 535 39.97 -14.24 -4.37
C HIS A 535 40.47 -15.62 -3.90
N GLN A 536 39.59 -16.63 -3.82
CA GLN A 536 39.98 -18.02 -3.52
C GLN A 536 40.89 -18.60 -4.61
N ARG A 537 40.60 -18.36 -5.90
CA ARG A 537 41.46 -18.76 -7.03
C ARG A 537 42.84 -18.10 -6.95
N LEU A 538 42.91 -16.82 -6.59
CA LEU A 538 44.16 -16.09 -6.39
C LEU A 538 44.95 -16.62 -5.19
N GLY A 539 44.28 -16.98 -4.09
CA GLY A 539 44.90 -17.68 -2.95
C GLY A 539 45.58 -18.98 -3.39
N ILE A 540 44.86 -19.85 -4.11
CA ILE A 540 45.40 -21.11 -4.64
C ILE A 540 46.55 -20.88 -5.63
N LEU A 541 46.56 -19.76 -6.36
CA LEU A 541 47.69 -19.39 -7.23
C LEU A 541 48.90 -18.90 -6.42
N HIS A 542 48.70 -18.15 -5.34
CA HIS A 542 49.77 -17.74 -4.45
C HIS A 542 50.38 -18.93 -3.68
N GLU A 543 49.56 -19.84 -3.13
CA GLU A 543 50.03 -21.09 -2.51
C GLU A 543 50.91 -21.92 -3.47
N ARG A 544 50.55 -21.97 -4.77
CA ARG A 544 51.36 -22.63 -5.81
C ARG A 544 52.66 -21.88 -6.10
N GLN A 545 52.61 -20.55 -6.19
CA GLN A 545 53.81 -19.73 -6.40
C GLN A 545 54.78 -19.83 -5.21
N GLU A 546 54.27 -19.84 -3.98
CA GLU A 546 55.05 -20.06 -2.76
C GLU A 546 55.70 -21.45 -2.78
N ALA A 547 54.95 -22.50 -3.08
CA ALA A 547 55.52 -23.85 -3.23
C ALA A 547 56.58 -23.93 -4.36
N GLU A 548 56.36 -23.29 -5.51
CA GLU A 548 57.34 -23.22 -6.60
C GLU A 548 58.62 -22.49 -6.17
N LEU A 549 58.49 -21.35 -5.49
CA LEU A 549 59.58 -20.58 -4.90
C LEU A 549 60.33 -21.38 -3.83
N GLU A 550 59.63 -22.13 -2.97
CA GLU A 550 60.26 -23.07 -2.04
C GLU A 550 61.06 -24.14 -2.78
N THR A 551 60.55 -24.72 -3.88
CA THR A 551 61.35 -25.68 -4.68
C THR A 551 62.59 -25.00 -5.28
N LEU A 552 62.51 -23.73 -5.67
CA LEU A 552 63.64 -22.94 -6.19
C LEU A 552 64.68 -22.65 -5.10
N VAL A 553 64.25 -22.27 -3.89
CA VAL A 553 65.11 -22.09 -2.72
C VAL A 553 65.77 -23.43 -2.33
N GLN A 554 65.05 -24.55 -2.40
CA GLN A 554 65.62 -25.88 -2.19
C GLN A 554 66.63 -26.27 -3.28
N LYS A 555 66.34 -26.01 -4.57
CA LYS A 555 67.25 -26.24 -5.70
C LYS A 555 68.53 -25.40 -5.55
N TYR A 556 68.40 -24.11 -5.23
CA TYR A 556 69.53 -23.22 -4.95
C TYR A 556 70.34 -23.68 -3.73
N SER A 557 69.69 -24.12 -2.66
CA SER A 557 70.36 -24.63 -1.46
C SER A 557 71.15 -25.91 -1.75
N ARG A 558 70.60 -26.82 -2.56
CA ARG A 558 71.32 -28.00 -3.06
C ARG A 558 72.52 -27.60 -3.92
N LEU A 559 72.34 -26.70 -4.90
CA LEU A 559 73.42 -26.20 -5.75
C LEU A 559 74.52 -25.48 -4.96
N LYS A 560 74.16 -24.74 -3.91
CA LYS A 560 75.09 -24.09 -2.98
C LYS A 560 75.85 -25.10 -2.11
N SER A 561 75.23 -26.23 -1.75
CA SER A 561 75.90 -27.33 -1.05
C SER A 561 76.86 -28.10 -1.97
N SER A 562 76.49 -28.36 -3.23
CA SER A 562 77.40 -29.02 -4.19
C SER A 562 78.52 -28.09 -4.66
N PHE A 563 78.28 -26.78 -4.79
CA PHE A 563 79.34 -25.80 -5.02
C PHE A 563 80.34 -25.80 -3.86
N ARG A 564 79.88 -25.77 -2.61
CA ARG A 564 80.75 -25.89 -1.42
C ARG A 564 81.49 -27.22 -1.34
N ALA A 565 80.90 -28.32 -1.81
CA ALA A 565 81.59 -29.59 -1.93
C ALA A 565 82.72 -29.51 -2.97
N MET A 566 82.45 -28.97 -4.16
CA MET A 566 83.49 -28.74 -5.17
C MET A 566 84.57 -27.76 -4.70
N GLU A 567 84.23 -26.72 -3.92
CA GLU A 567 85.22 -25.83 -3.29
C GLU A 567 86.11 -26.55 -2.27
N LEU A 568 85.60 -27.59 -1.60
CA LEU A 568 86.38 -28.44 -0.71
C LEU A 568 87.22 -29.43 -1.51
N ASP A 569 86.65 -30.12 -2.50
CA ASP A 569 87.37 -31.04 -3.40
C ASP A 569 88.52 -30.34 -4.13
N THR A 570 88.34 -29.09 -4.60
CA THR A 570 89.42 -28.31 -5.21
C THR A 570 90.49 -27.93 -4.18
N ARG A 571 90.12 -27.55 -2.95
CA ARG A 571 91.11 -27.28 -1.87
C ARG A 571 91.85 -28.56 -1.44
N ASP A 572 91.19 -29.71 -1.49
CA ASP A 572 91.79 -31.02 -1.24
C ASP A 572 92.75 -31.42 -2.37
N LEU A 573 92.43 -31.08 -3.63
CA LEU A 573 93.34 -31.25 -4.76
C LEU A 573 94.50 -30.24 -4.72
N ASP A 574 94.26 -28.99 -4.35
CA ASP A 574 95.29 -27.96 -4.17
C ASP A 574 96.25 -28.35 -3.05
N THR A 575 95.76 -28.86 -1.91
CA THR A 575 96.64 -29.33 -0.82
C THR A 575 97.37 -30.64 -1.12
N ARG A 576 96.86 -31.47 -2.03
CA ARG A 576 97.55 -32.68 -2.54
C ARG A 576 98.55 -32.38 -3.67
N SER A 577 98.33 -31.33 -4.45
CA SER A 577 99.20 -30.91 -5.57
C SER A 577 100.19 -29.81 -5.18
N ALA A 578 99.95 -29.11 -4.07
CA ALA A 578 100.92 -28.24 -3.43
C ALA A 578 102.23 -29.02 -3.19
N PRO A 579 103.39 -28.48 -3.64
CA PRO A 579 104.66 -29.16 -3.44
C PRO A 579 104.91 -29.33 -1.94
N ARG A 580 105.39 -30.51 -1.53
CA ARG A 580 105.90 -30.78 -0.18
C ARG A 580 107.12 -29.90 0.10
N THR A 581 106.90 -28.65 0.46
CA THR A 581 107.95 -27.70 0.84
C THR A 581 108.52 -28.10 2.19
N THR A 582 109.84 -28.24 2.22
CA THR A 582 110.62 -28.69 3.37
C THR A 582 110.52 -27.70 4.53
N ALA A 583 110.25 -28.19 5.75
CA ALA A 583 110.33 -27.38 6.95
C ALA A 583 111.81 -27.07 7.32
N PRO A 584 112.19 -25.80 7.51
CA PRO A 584 113.40 -25.41 8.23
C PRO A 584 113.15 -25.33 9.75
N PRO A 585 114.20 -25.36 10.59
CA PRO A 585 114.06 -25.60 12.02
C PRO A 585 113.73 -24.36 12.87
N GLN A 586 113.40 -24.63 14.14
CA GLN A 586 113.18 -23.63 15.19
C GLN A 586 114.42 -22.78 15.43
N HIS A 587 114.23 -21.47 15.64
CA HIS A 587 115.09 -20.68 16.53
C HIS A 587 114.29 -19.55 17.20
N GLN A 588 114.57 -19.32 18.48
CA GLN A 588 114.04 -18.20 19.27
C GLN A 588 114.99 -17.00 19.13
N GLY A 589 114.48 -15.77 19.12
CA GLY A 589 115.34 -14.59 19.27
C GLY A 589 114.70 -13.22 19.00
N CYS A 590 114.93 -12.31 19.93
CA CYS A 590 114.94 -10.84 19.80
C CYS A 590 113.69 -10.10 19.25
N THR A 591 113.02 -9.44 20.18
CA THR A 591 112.56 -8.04 20.06
C THR A 591 113.49 -7.15 19.22
N ILE A 592 112.92 -6.30 18.35
CA ILE A 592 112.52 -4.92 18.69
C ILE A 592 111.08 -4.72 18.20
#